data_AF-A0A521FSS7-F1
#
_entry.id   AF-A0A521FSS7-F1
#
_cell.length_a   1.000
_cell.length_b   1.000
_cell.length_c   1.000
_cell.angle_alpha   90.00
_cell.angle_beta   90.00
_cell.angle_gamma   90.00
#
_symmetry.space_group_name_H-M   'P 1'
#
loop_
_entity.id
_entity.type
_entity.pdbx_description
1 polymer ?
#
loop_
_entity_poly.entity_id
_entity_poly.type
_entity_poly.pdbx_seq_one_letter_code
_entity_poly.pdbx_strand_id
1 'polypeptide(L)'
;MEHLYYKPSGKIPVKGIFISIITAFVITVILSIIYIALQWFIPFIYLNFFIAAGLGFGVGAGVFIAIGLGKIRNTKYECVLAALCGLLAWYSQWALFVSLMSEAKGSMGGGMWVRSSFNLTGFWYILTNPEILFKAMLSLNDAGTFTLKHNTVSGTLLWLVWIIEAVIIIGAPMLFSLSGRSTSPFSEQNDQWMEERELEEKLKTVTDPDQMIAELNSGNLKSLKDFLPADDLSDDYATLRIYESPGDPVSYISVTNISHIADKKGELKKETKPVIEYFRITTALN
;
A
#
# COMPACT_ATOMS: atom_id res chain seq x y z
N MET A 1 -25.78 22.24 1.73
CA MET A 1 -25.96 21.03 0.90
C MET A 1 -25.20 19.93 1.59
N GLU A 2 -25.90 18.99 2.22
CA GLU A 2 -25.25 17.85 2.86
C GLU A 2 -24.62 16.97 1.78
N HIS A 3 -23.37 16.57 1.96
CA HIS A 3 -22.70 15.67 1.03
C HIS A 3 -23.27 14.26 1.22
N LEU A 4 -23.77 13.67 0.13
CA LEU A 4 -24.32 12.31 0.09
C LEU A 4 -23.24 11.24 0.36
N TYR A 5 -22.00 11.56 0.04
CA TYR A 5 -20.83 10.70 0.21
C TYR A 5 -19.87 11.29 1.23
N TYR A 6 -19.17 10.42 1.95
CA TYR A 6 -18.09 10.84 2.83
C TYR A 6 -17.03 11.63 2.05
N LYS A 7 -16.61 12.74 2.64
CA LYS A 7 -15.50 13.54 2.16
C LYS A 7 -14.56 13.79 3.33
N PRO A 8 -13.26 13.41 3.23
CA PRO A 8 -12.30 13.67 4.28
C PRO A 8 -12.27 15.15 4.67
N SER A 9 -12.22 15.43 5.97
CA SER A 9 -12.26 16.81 6.49
C SER A 9 -11.02 17.63 6.12
N GLY A 10 -9.95 16.99 5.62
CA GLY A 10 -8.69 17.65 5.27
C GLY A 10 -7.85 18.05 6.46
N LYS A 11 -8.31 17.78 7.69
CA LYS A 11 -7.64 18.16 8.94
C LYS A 11 -6.33 17.41 9.13
N ILE A 12 -5.31 18.16 9.56
CA ILE A 12 -3.99 17.66 9.89
C ILE A 12 -3.67 18.06 11.34
N PRO A 13 -3.92 17.20 12.33
CA PRO A 13 -3.55 17.48 13.71
C PRO A 13 -2.03 17.63 13.84
N VAL A 14 -1.55 18.67 14.53
CA VAL A 14 -0.09 18.92 14.70
C VAL A 14 0.62 17.72 15.36
N LYS A 15 0.01 17.14 16.40
CA LYS A 15 0.52 15.91 17.03
C LYS A 15 0.57 14.74 16.03
N GLY A 16 -0.43 14.67 15.16
CA GLY A 16 -0.53 13.66 14.11
C GLY A 16 0.61 13.73 13.10
N ILE A 17 1.07 14.94 12.74
CA ILE A 17 2.23 15.15 11.87
C ILE A 17 3.47 14.46 12.46
N PHE A 18 3.81 14.76 13.71
CA PHE A 18 4.98 14.17 14.35
C PHE A 18 4.88 12.64 14.47
N ILE A 19 3.72 12.12 14.90
CA ILE A 19 3.47 10.67 14.99
C ILE A 19 3.65 10.02 13.62
N SER A 20 3.05 10.59 12.58
CA SER A 20 3.10 10.02 11.23
C SER A 20 4.52 10.02 10.65
N ILE A 21 5.27 11.11 10.80
CA ILE A 21 6.64 11.21 10.28
C ILE A 21 7.56 10.21 10.99
N ILE A 22 7.54 10.19 12.34
CA ILE A 22 8.41 9.29 13.12
C ILE A 22 8.08 7.83 12.81
N THR A 23 6.80 7.48 12.81
CA THR A 23 6.37 6.09 12.56
C THR A 23 6.72 5.65 11.15
N ALA A 24 6.41 6.46 10.14
CA ALA A 24 6.70 6.14 8.75
C ALA A 24 8.22 6.05 8.51
N PHE A 25 9.01 6.95 9.09
CA PHE A 25 10.48 6.92 9.02
C PHE A 25 11.04 5.61 9.59
N VAL A 26 10.65 5.24 10.82
CA VAL A 26 11.14 4.03 11.48
C VAL A 26 10.77 2.78 10.68
N ILE A 27 9.51 2.65 10.25
CA ILE A 27 9.07 1.50 9.45
C ILE A 27 9.84 1.43 8.13
N THR A 28 10.01 2.57 7.44
CA THR A 28 10.72 2.62 6.15
C THR A 28 12.17 2.17 6.26
N VAL A 29 12.89 2.62 7.30
CA VAL A 29 14.28 2.20 7.54
C VAL A 29 14.37 0.70 7.83
N ILE A 30 13.49 0.18 8.69
CA ILE A 30 13.45 -1.26 9.01
C ILE A 30 13.18 -2.09 7.75
N LEU A 31 12.20 -1.69 6.94
CA LEU A 31 11.87 -2.38 5.68
C LEU A 31 13.03 -2.31 4.67
N SER A 32 13.75 -1.19 4.60
CA SER A 32 14.93 -1.06 3.73
C SER A 32 16.06 -2.02 4.12
N ILE A 33 16.27 -2.23 5.43
CA ILE A 33 17.24 -3.22 5.93
C ILE A 33 16.81 -4.64 5.58
N ILE A 34 15.53 -4.97 5.79
CA ILE A 34 14.97 -6.29 5.44
C ILE A 34 15.10 -6.54 3.93
N TYR A 35 14.78 -5.53 3.12
CA TYR A 35 14.90 -5.60 1.65
C TYR A 35 16.32 -5.97 1.21
N ILE A 36 17.33 -5.26 1.70
CA ILE A 36 18.73 -5.55 1.35
C ILE A 36 19.17 -6.90 1.88
N ALA A 37 18.74 -7.31 3.08
CA ALA A 37 19.04 -8.64 3.59
C ALA A 37 18.47 -9.73 2.65
N LEU A 38 17.20 -9.62 2.24
CA LEU A 38 16.58 -10.58 1.33
C LEU A 38 17.31 -10.64 -0.01
N GLN A 39 17.66 -9.49 -0.60
CA GLN A 39 18.36 -9.44 -1.88
C GLN A 39 19.80 -9.98 -1.78
N TRP A 40 20.46 -9.77 -0.64
CA TRP A 40 21.80 -10.30 -0.39
C TRP A 40 21.80 -11.82 -0.20
N PHE A 41 20.79 -12.37 0.49
CA PHE A 41 20.74 -13.80 0.80
C PHE A 41 20.06 -14.66 -0.26
N ILE A 42 19.28 -14.08 -1.17
CA ILE A 42 18.53 -14.83 -2.18
C ILE A 42 19.10 -14.56 -3.58
N PRO A 43 19.96 -15.44 -4.13
CA PRO A 43 20.64 -15.24 -5.41
C PRO A 43 19.74 -15.55 -6.63
N PHE A 44 18.47 -15.11 -6.61
CA PHE A 44 17.51 -15.32 -7.69
C PHE A 44 17.01 -13.99 -8.25
N ILE A 45 17.56 -13.58 -9.41
CA ILE A 45 17.27 -12.28 -10.04
C ILE A 45 15.78 -12.03 -10.31
N TYR A 46 15.02 -13.07 -10.67
CA TYR A 46 13.58 -12.94 -10.92
C TYR A 46 12.79 -12.63 -9.64
N LEU A 47 13.31 -13.00 -8.48
CA LEU A 47 12.67 -12.69 -7.20
C LEU A 47 12.91 -11.25 -6.76
N ASN A 48 13.98 -10.60 -7.23
CA ASN A 48 14.28 -9.20 -6.89
C ASN A 48 13.13 -8.25 -7.25
N PHE A 49 12.43 -8.52 -8.35
CA PHE A 49 11.23 -7.76 -8.72
C PHE A 49 10.13 -7.85 -7.65
N PHE A 50 9.87 -9.06 -7.15
CA PHE A 50 8.87 -9.28 -6.09
C PHE A 50 9.32 -8.71 -4.74
N ILE A 51 10.62 -8.78 -4.43
CA ILE A 51 11.19 -8.18 -3.21
C ILE A 51 11.08 -6.65 -3.26
N ALA A 52 11.32 -6.04 -4.43
CA ALA A 52 11.15 -4.60 -4.63
C ALA A 52 9.68 -4.17 -4.53
N ALA A 53 8.77 -4.95 -5.13
CA ALA A 53 7.33 -4.76 -4.95
C ALA A 53 6.93 -4.88 -3.48
N GLY A 54 7.44 -5.88 -2.77
CA GLY A 54 7.23 -6.07 -1.33
C GLY A 54 7.69 -4.87 -0.50
N LEU A 55 8.86 -4.29 -0.80
CA LEU A 55 9.33 -3.06 -0.17
C LEU A 55 8.39 -1.89 -0.46
N GLY A 56 8.04 -1.65 -1.74
CA GLY A 56 7.15 -0.55 -2.13
C GLY A 56 5.77 -0.63 -1.47
N PHE A 57 5.11 -1.80 -1.51
CA PHE A 57 3.84 -2.00 -0.82
C PHE A 57 3.97 -1.95 0.70
N GLY A 58 5.05 -2.49 1.27
CA GLY A 58 5.33 -2.43 2.70
C GLY A 58 5.50 -1.00 3.21
N VAL A 59 6.19 -0.14 2.45
CA VAL A 59 6.31 1.30 2.76
C VAL A 59 4.94 1.97 2.66
N GLY A 60 4.13 1.65 1.66
CA GLY A 60 2.73 2.11 1.56
C GLY A 60 1.88 1.73 2.78
N ALA A 61 1.97 0.48 3.23
CA ALA A 61 1.29 0.00 4.43
C ALA A 61 1.82 0.69 5.71
N GLY A 62 3.13 0.94 5.79
CA GLY A 62 3.75 1.71 6.87
C GLY A 62 3.20 3.13 6.95
N VAL A 63 3.03 3.80 5.81
CA VAL A 63 2.40 5.13 5.73
C VAL A 63 0.94 5.07 6.13
N PHE A 64 0.18 4.06 5.69
CA PHE A 64 -1.21 3.85 6.09
C PHE A 64 -1.35 3.74 7.62
N ILE A 65 -0.50 2.95 8.27
CA ILE A 65 -0.46 2.81 9.74
C ILE A 65 -0.13 4.17 10.37
N ALA A 66 0.89 4.87 9.86
CA ALA A 66 1.33 6.16 10.37
C ALA A 66 0.25 7.26 10.27
N ILE A 67 -0.50 7.30 9.17
CA ILE A 67 -1.64 8.20 8.97
C ILE A 67 -2.80 7.83 9.88
N GLY A 68 -3.05 6.53 10.07
CA GLY A 68 -4.06 6.02 10.99
C GLY A 68 -3.80 6.45 12.43
N LEU A 69 -2.57 6.24 12.93
CA LEU A 69 -2.13 6.65 14.27
C LEU A 69 -2.10 8.16 14.44
N GLY A 70 -1.67 8.89 13.40
CA GLY A 70 -1.69 10.36 13.38
C GLY A 70 -3.08 10.97 13.22
N LYS A 71 -4.10 10.14 12.93
CA LYS A 71 -5.47 10.57 12.62
C LYS A 71 -5.48 11.66 11.55
N ILE A 72 -4.75 11.52 10.46
CA ILE A 72 -4.66 12.57 9.42
C ILE A 72 -5.73 12.32 8.34
N ARG A 73 -6.57 13.33 8.05
CA ARG A 73 -7.70 13.22 7.09
C ARG A 73 -7.41 13.97 5.79
N ASN A 74 -6.14 14.06 5.43
CA ASN A 74 -5.68 14.81 4.26
C ASN A 74 -4.93 13.89 3.28
N THR A 75 -5.60 13.57 2.18
CA THR A 75 -5.08 12.67 1.14
C THR A 75 -3.86 13.22 0.41
N LYS A 76 -3.75 14.55 0.27
CA LYS A 76 -2.56 15.17 -0.32
C LYS A 76 -1.35 14.98 0.59
N TYR A 77 -1.53 15.18 1.90
CA TYR A 77 -0.48 14.94 2.89
C TYR A 77 -0.03 13.47 2.88
N GLU A 78 -0.98 12.53 2.89
CA GLU A 78 -0.66 11.09 2.82
C GLU A 78 0.14 10.73 1.57
N CYS A 79 -0.29 11.21 0.39
CA CYS A 79 0.42 10.97 -0.86
C CYS A 79 1.83 11.57 -0.87
N VAL A 80 2.00 12.79 -0.35
CA VAL A 80 3.33 13.44 -0.22
C VAL A 80 4.22 12.66 0.74
N LEU A 81 3.68 12.25 1.91
CA LEU A 81 4.43 11.44 2.87
C LEU A 81 4.86 10.10 2.26
N ALA A 82 3.99 9.45 1.48
CA ALA A 82 4.32 8.22 0.78
C ALA A 82 5.40 8.39 -0.27
N ALA A 83 5.38 9.47 -1.05
CA ALA A 83 6.44 9.78 -2.00
C ALA A 83 7.79 10.00 -1.30
N LEU A 84 7.80 10.76 -0.18
CA LEU A 84 9.00 10.99 0.62
C LEU A 84 9.55 9.69 1.23
N CYS A 85 8.68 8.82 1.76
CA CYS A 85 9.08 7.52 2.29
C CYS A 85 9.59 6.58 1.18
N GLY A 86 8.98 6.60 -0.01
CA GLY A 86 9.47 5.84 -1.17
C GLY A 86 10.87 6.29 -1.61
N LEU A 87 11.11 7.60 -1.67
CA LEU A 87 12.44 8.16 -1.94
C LEU A 87 13.45 7.79 -0.86
N LEU A 88 13.05 7.88 0.41
CA LEU A 88 13.88 7.49 1.55
C LEU A 88 14.24 6.00 1.48
N ALA A 89 13.28 5.12 1.17
CA ALA A 89 13.49 3.69 1.02
C ALA A 89 14.49 3.40 -0.11
N TRP A 90 14.27 4.02 -1.27
CA TRP A 90 15.15 3.88 -2.43
C TRP A 90 16.58 4.37 -2.15
N TYR A 91 16.74 5.50 -1.48
CA TYR A 91 18.08 5.99 -1.11
C TYR A 91 18.75 5.12 -0.04
N SER A 92 18.00 4.75 1.00
CA SER A 92 18.52 3.98 2.14
C SER A 92 18.95 2.58 1.72
N GLN A 93 18.18 1.90 0.86
CA GLN A 93 18.58 0.59 0.35
C GLN A 93 19.88 0.67 -0.45
N TRP A 94 20.05 1.71 -1.27
CA TRP A 94 21.29 1.92 -2.03
C TRP A 94 22.49 2.16 -1.12
N ALA A 95 22.32 3.00 -0.09
CA ALA A 95 23.37 3.25 0.90
C ALA A 95 23.76 1.98 1.67
N LEU A 96 22.78 1.15 2.06
CA LEU A 96 23.00 -0.14 2.70
C LEU A 96 23.72 -1.11 1.76
N PHE A 97 23.28 -1.22 0.51
CA PHE A 97 23.88 -2.12 -0.49
C PHE A 97 25.33 -1.76 -0.77
N VAL A 98 25.63 -0.49 -1.04
CA VAL A 98 27.00 -0.03 -1.31
C VAL A 98 27.89 -0.21 -0.07
N SER A 99 27.35 0.02 1.13
CA SER A 99 28.10 -0.22 2.37
C SER A 99 28.48 -1.68 2.52
N LEU A 100 27.54 -2.61 2.29
CA LEU A 100 27.84 -4.04 2.33
C LEU A 100 28.84 -4.43 1.25
N MET A 101 28.71 -3.86 0.05
CA MET A 101 29.61 -4.15 -1.06
C MET A 101 31.05 -3.66 -0.80
N SER A 102 31.21 -2.52 -0.13
CA SER A 102 32.53 -1.97 0.20
C SER A 102 33.32 -2.82 1.20
N GLU A 103 32.62 -3.52 2.09
CA GLU A 103 33.20 -4.42 3.10
C GLU A 103 33.24 -5.88 2.61
N ALA A 104 32.74 -6.14 1.40
CA ALA A 104 32.60 -7.47 0.85
C ALA A 104 33.97 -8.01 0.40
N LYS A 105 34.43 -9.11 0.98
CA LYS A 105 35.67 -9.79 0.53
C LYS A 105 35.35 -10.85 -0.52
N GLY A 106 35.50 -10.51 -1.81
CA GLY A 106 35.30 -11.44 -2.93
C GLY A 106 34.89 -10.75 -4.23
N SER A 107 34.61 -11.52 -5.29
CA SER A 107 34.04 -11.04 -6.56
C SER A 107 32.57 -11.49 -6.65
N MET A 108 31.69 -10.60 -7.12
CA MET A 108 30.27 -10.89 -7.39
C MET A 108 30.05 -11.78 -8.64
N GLY A 109 31.14 -12.26 -9.25
CA GLY A 109 31.13 -13.21 -10.35
C GLY A 109 30.94 -14.65 -9.86
N GLY A 110 29.70 -15.13 -9.87
CA GLY A 110 29.38 -16.56 -9.80
C GLY A 110 29.15 -17.12 -8.40
N GLY A 111 27.89 -17.12 -7.96
CA GLY A 111 27.30 -18.12 -7.07
C GLY A 111 27.85 -18.28 -5.65
N MET A 112 28.89 -17.56 -5.25
CA MET A 112 29.50 -17.68 -3.92
C MET A 112 29.11 -16.51 -3.01
N TRP A 113 28.64 -16.87 -1.82
CA TRP A 113 28.38 -15.99 -0.69
C TRP A 113 29.57 -15.07 -0.42
N VAL A 114 29.44 -13.78 -0.71
CA VAL A 114 30.46 -12.82 -0.30
C VAL A 114 30.26 -12.57 1.20
N ARG A 115 31.26 -12.95 2.01
CA ARG A 115 31.29 -12.56 3.43
C ARG A 115 31.47 -11.06 3.48
N SER A 116 30.41 -10.36 3.90
CA SER A 116 30.43 -8.94 4.21
C SER A 116 30.00 -8.74 5.65
N SER A 117 30.69 -7.86 6.37
CA SER A 117 30.29 -7.41 7.70
C SER A 117 29.71 -6.02 7.58
N PHE A 118 28.51 -5.81 8.12
CA PHE A 118 27.93 -4.47 8.18
C PHE A 118 28.77 -3.56 9.07
N ASN A 119 29.19 -2.42 8.52
CA ASN A 119 29.93 -1.39 9.23
C ASN A 119 29.07 -0.12 9.32
N LEU A 120 28.64 0.22 10.55
CA LEU A 120 27.77 1.37 10.79
C LEU A 120 28.44 2.70 10.37
N THR A 121 29.75 2.83 10.56
CA THR A 121 30.52 4.03 10.20
C THR A 121 30.59 4.17 8.68
N GLY A 122 30.87 3.08 7.97
CA GLY A 122 30.88 3.04 6.50
C GLY A 122 29.50 3.36 5.91
N PHE A 123 28.44 2.78 6.49
CA PHE A 123 27.07 3.08 6.11
C PHE A 123 26.74 4.56 6.31
N TRP A 124 27.04 5.13 7.48
CA TRP A 124 26.78 6.55 7.76
C TRP A 124 27.53 7.47 6.80
N TYR A 125 28.78 7.14 6.48
CA TYR A 125 29.57 7.88 5.51
C TYR A 125 28.92 7.88 4.12
N ILE A 126 28.49 6.72 3.62
CA ILE A 126 27.81 6.63 2.32
C ILE A 126 26.46 7.34 2.35
N LEU A 127 25.69 7.17 3.43
CA LEU A 127 24.37 7.79 3.60
C LEU A 127 24.44 9.32 3.57
N THR A 128 25.48 9.91 4.17
CA THR A 128 25.65 11.37 4.26
C THR A 128 26.39 12.00 3.06
N ASN A 129 27.00 11.18 2.20
CA ASN A 129 27.76 11.64 1.03
C ASN A 129 27.16 11.08 -0.27
N PRO A 130 26.09 11.68 -0.81
CA PRO A 130 25.38 11.16 -1.99
C PRO A 130 26.28 11.06 -3.22
N GLU A 131 27.28 11.95 -3.36
CA GLU A 131 28.25 11.88 -4.46
C GLU A 131 29.04 10.58 -4.50
N ILE A 132 29.35 10.00 -3.33
CA ILE A 132 30.09 8.75 -3.20
C ILE A 132 29.17 7.59 -3.57
N LEU A 133 27.92 7.65 -3.12
CA LEU A 133 26.90 6.67 -3.49
C LEU A 133 26.73 6.60 -5.02
N PHE A 134 26.54 7.74 -5.68
CA PHE A 134 26.35 7.77 -7.14
C PHE A 134 27.61 7.31 -7.90
N LYS A 135 28.82 7.67 -7.43
CA LYS A 135 30.07 7.13 -8.00
C LYS A 135 30.16 5.61 -7.84
N ALA A 136 29.74 5.07 -6.70
CA ALA A 136 29.69 3.64 -6.47
C ALA A 136 28.66 2.97 -7.40
N MET A 137 27.47 3.56 -7.59
CA MET A 137 26.47 3.05 -8.54
C MET A 137 27.01 3.00 -9.97
N LEU A 138 27.73 4.05 -10.41
CA LEU A 138 28.38 4.06 -11.73
C LEU A 138 29.42 2.94 -11.86
N SER A 139 30.29 2.81 -10.85
CA SER A 139 31.33 1.76 -10.84
C SER A 139 30.72 0.35 -10.84
N LEU A 140 29.63 0.15 -10.09
CA LEU A 140 28.88 -1.10 -10.05
C LEU A 140 28.17 -1.37 -11.38
N ASN A 141 27.69 -0.34 -12.05
CA ASN A 141 27.07 -0.47 -13.36
C ASN A 141 28.07 -0.90 -14.43
N ASP A 142 29.31 -0.42 -14.35
CA ASP A 142 30.39 -0.78 -15.27
C ASP A 142 30.89 -2.21 -15.02
N ALA A 143 31.04 -2.59 -13.75
CA ALA A 143 31.46 -3.94 -13.36
C ALA A 143 30.34 -4.99 -13.57
N GLY A 144 29.08 -4.56 -13.45
CA GLY A 144 27.90 -5.43 -13.40
C GLY A 144 27.69 -6.07 -12.02
N THR A 145 26.43 -6.23 -11.65
CA THR A 145 26.03 -6.69 -10.30
C THR A 145 25.42 -8.10 -10.28
N PHE A 146 25.04 -8.64 -11.43
CA PHE A 146 24.54 -10.01 -11.53
C PHE A 146 24.80 -10.60 -12.91
N THR A 147 24.71 -11.93 -13.01
CA THR A 147 24.89 -12.67 -14.25
C THR A 147 23.58 -13.28 -14.73
N LEU A 148 23.24 -13.10 -16.01
CA LEU A 148 22.09 -13.74 -16.65
C LEU A 148 22.59 -14.66 -17.77
N LYS A 149 22.27 -15.96 -17.69
CA LYS A 149 22.71 -16.98 -18.67
C LYS A 149 24.23 -16.88 -18.98
N HIS A 150 25.03 -16.76 -17.92
CA HIS A 150 26.51 -16.63 -17.96
C HIS A 150 27.08 -15.31 -18.48
N ASN A 151 26.25 -14.35 -18.90
CA ASN A 151 26.70 -13.01 -19.24
C ASN A 151 26.51 -12.07 -18.04
N THR A 152 27.56 -11.35 -17.64
CA THR A 152 27.46 -10.28 -16.65
C THR A 152 26.60 -9.15 -17.22
N VAL A 153 25.59 -8.74 -16.47
CA VAL A 153 24.69 -7.65 -16.86
C VAL A 153 25.26 -6.34 -16.34
N SER A 154 25.60 -5.45 -17.27
CA SER A 154 26.18 -4.14 -17.02
C SER A 154 25.61 -3.10 -18.00
N GLY A 155 25.94 -1.82 -17.80
CA GLY A 155 25.56 -0.76 -18.73
C GLY A 155 24.05 -0.51 -18.79
N THR A 156 23.52 -0.27 -19.99
CA THR A 156 22.12 0.16 -20.18
C THR A 156 21.10 -0.82 -19.64
N LEU A 157 21.35 -2.13 -19.77
CA LEU A 157 20.41 -3.16 -19.30
C LEU A 157 20.28 -3.15 -17.77
N LEU A 158 21.38 -2.92 -17.07
CA LEU A 158 21.38 -2.84 -15.61
C LEU A 158 20.68 -1.57 -15.11
N TRP A 159 20.92 -0.43 -15.75
CA TRP A 159 20.19 0.80 -15.48
C TRP A 159 18.67 0.64 -15.64
N LEU A 160 18.22 -0.07 -16.68
CA LEU A 160 16.79 -0.32 -16.89
C LEU A 160 16.17 -1.07 -15.70
N VAL A 161 16.86 -2.09 -15.17
CA VAL A 161 16.40 -2.84 -13.99
C VAL A 161 16.30 -1.93 -12.77
N TRP A 162 17.32 -1.13 -12.49
CA TRP A 162 17.31 -0.21 -11.35
C TRP A 162 16.26 0.90 -11.48
N ILE A 163 15.97 1.36 -12.71
CA ILE A 163 14.89 2.33 -12.95
C ILE A 163 13.53 1.70 -12.67
N ILE A 164 13.29 0.47 -13.14
CA ILE A 164 12.05 -0.26 -12.83
C ILE A 164 11.89 -0.45 -11.32
N GLU A 165 12.97 -0.86 -10.65
CA GLU A 165 13.02 -1.01 -9.20
C GLU A 165 12.69 0.31 -8.48
N ALA A 166 13.30 1.42 -8.90
CA ALA A 166 13.03 2.75 -8.36
C ALA A 166 11.57 3.15 -8.54
N VAL A 167 11.00 2.93 -9.73
CA VAL A 167 9.59 3.21 -10.03
C VAL A 167 8.67 2.40 -9.13
N ILE A 168 8.99 1.13 -8.84
CA ILE A 168 8.19 0.29 -7.95
C ILE A 168 8.29 0.80 -6.50
N ILE A 169 9.51 1.01 -5.99
CA ILE A 169 9.74 1.40 -4.60
C ILE A 169 9.15 2.78 -4.29
N ILE A 170 9.19 3.71 -5.25
CA ILE A 170 8.66 5.08 -5.09
C ILE A 170 7.17 5.14 -5.45
N GLY A 171 6.76 4.48 -6.54
CA GLY A 171 5.41 4.57 -7.08
C GLY A 171 4.38 3.72 -6.32
N ALA A 172 4.74 2.53 -5.84
CA ALA A 172 3.79 1.66 -5.14
C ALA A 172 3.23 2.28 -3.84
N PRO A 173 4.03 2.94 -2.96
CA PRO A 173 3.50 3.68 -1.81
C PRO A 173 2.49 4.77 -2.20
N MET A 174 2.75 5.48 -3.31
CA MET A 174 1.89 6.54 -3.80
C MET A 174 0.55 5.98 -4.30
N LEU A 175 0.58 4.87 -5.04
CA LEU A 175 -0.64 4.18 -5.49
C LEU A 175 -1.46 3.68 -4.30
N PHE A 176 -0.80 3.11 -3.29
CA PHE A 176 -1.45 2.68 -2.05
C PHE A 176 -2.14 3.84 -1.32
N SER A 177 -1.56 5.04 -1.37
CA SER A 177 -2.11 6.25 -0.75
C SER A 177 -3.36 6.82 -1.43
N LEU A 178 -3.64 6.45 -2.68
CA LEU A 178 -4.84 6.92 -3.40
C LEU A 178 -6.13 6.36 -2.77
N SER A 179 -6.07 5.12 -2.28
CA SER A 179 -7.12 4.47 -1.47
C SER A 179 -6.66 4.32 -0.02
N GLY A 180 -5.82 5.27 0.42
CA GLY A 180 -5.13 5.21 1.70
C GLY A 180 -6.03 5.54 2.89
N ARG A 181 -5.44 5.54 4.09
CA ARG A 181 -6.20 5.65 5.35
C ARG A 181 -6.97 6.96 5.46
N SER A 182 -6.46 8.04 4.88
CA SER A 182 -7.12 9.36 4.90
C SER A 182 -8.45 9.41 4.18
N THR A 183 -8.74 8.45 3.30
CA THR A 183 -10.01 8.34 2.57
C THR A 183 -11.10 7.63 3.36
N SER A 184 -10.73 6.92 4.43
CA SER A 184 -11.68 6.20 5.28
C SER A 184 -12.54 7.13 6.14
N PRO A 185 -13.78 6.73 6.49
CA PRO A 185 -14.65 7.49 7.37
C PRO A 185 -14.04 7.74 8.76
N PHE A 186 -14.10 9.00 9.19
CA PHE A 186 -13.60 9.45 10.48
C PHE A 186 -14.71 10.15 11.25
N SER A 187 -14.98 9.70 12.48
CA SER A 187 -15.90 10.38 13.40
C SER A 187 -15.17 11.55 14.05
N GLU A 188 -15.54 12.77 13.64
CA GLU A 188 -14.98 14.01 14.22
C GLU A 188 -15.50 14.26 15.65
N GLN A 189 -16.66 13.68 16.01
CA GLN A 189 -17.21 13.76 17.37
C GLN A 189 -16.41 12.91 18.37
N ASN A 190 -16.05 11.69 17.95
CA ASN A 190 -15.35 10.72 18.80
C ASN A 190 -13.82 10.74 18.59
N ASP A 191 -13.32 11.58 17.68
CA ASP A 191 -11.91 11.66 17.26
C ASP A 191 -11.31 10.29 16.93
N GLN A 192 -12.04 9.46 16.20
CA GLN A 192 -11.60 8.11 15.84
C GLN A 192 -12.06 7.72 14.44
N TRP A 193 -11.31 6.81 13.83
CA TRP A 193 -11.75 6.15 12.60
C TRP A 193 -12.97 5.30 12.92
N MET A 194 -13.99 5.34 12.05
CA MET A 194 -15.19 4.54 12.25
C MET A 194 -14.88 3.05 12.13
N GLU A 195 -15.55 2.24 12.94
CA GLU A 195 -15.42 0.80 12.93
C GLU A 195 -16.17 0.23 11.72
N GLU A 196 -15.51 -0.65 10.98
CA GLU A 196 -16.10 -1.35 9.85
C GLU A 196 -16.77 -2.63 10.33
N ARG A 197 -18.07 -2.75 10.07
CA ARG A 197 -18.88 -3.94 10.29
C ARG A 197 -19.42 -4.44 8.96
N GLU A 198 -18.93 -5.60 8.51
CA GLU A 198 -19.49 -6.30 7.37
C GLU A 198 -20.72 -7.08 7.83
N LEU A 199 -21.85 -6.94 7.13
CA LEU A 199 -23.03 -7.76 7.41
C LEU A 199 -22.81 -9.18 6.88
N GLU A 200 -23.13 -10.19 7.70
CA GLU A 200 -23.04 -11.60 7.30
C GLU A 200 -24.08 -11.97 6.23
N GLU A 201 -25.19 -11.23 6.18
CA GLU A 201 -26.26 -11.42 5.21
C GLU A 201 -25.85 -10.88 3.82
N LYS A 202 -25.93 -11.75 2.82
CA LYS A 202 -25.63 -11.40 1.43
C LYS A 202 -26.86 -10.83 0.75
N LEU A 203 -26.66 -9.70 0.08
CA LEU A 203 -27.69 -9.02 -0.70
C LEU A 203 -27.70 -9.57 -2.13
N LYS A 204 -28.84 -9.45 -2.81
CA LYS A 204 -28.86 -9.65 -4.27
C LYS A 204 -27.94 -8.63 -4.95
N THR A 205 -27.30 -9.06 -6.04
CA THR A 205 -26.41 -8.21 -6.83
C THR A 205 -27.14 -6.94 -7.28
N VAL A 206 -26.56 -5.77 -7.00
CA VAL A 206 -27.17 -4.50 -7.34
C VAL A 206 -26.93 -4.20 -8.83
N THR A 207 -27.99 -4.22 -9.64
CA THR A 207 -27.90 -3.97 -11.08
C THR A 207 -28.05 -2.48 -11.45
N ASP A 208 -28.79 -1.71 -10.65
CA ASP A 208 -29.02 -0.27 -10.83
C ASP A 208 -28.56 0.52 -9.58
N PRO A 209 -27.35 1.09 -9.59
CA PRO A 209 -26.82 1.89 -8.49
C PRO A 209 -27.61 3.17 -8.23
N ASP A 210 -28.13 3.82 -9.28
CA ASP A 210 -28.81 5.12 -9.18
C ASP A 210 -30.19 4.96 -8.52
N GLN A 211 -30.89 3.88 -8.85
CA GLN A 211 -32.14 3.52 -8.17
C GLN A 211 -31.90 3.23 -6.68
N MET A 212 -30.83 2.50 -6.33
CA MET A 212 -30.49 2.23 -4.93
C MET A 212 -30.17 3.52 -4.16
N ILE A 213 -29.41 4.44 -4.76
CA ILE A 213 -29.10 5.75 -4.15
C ILE A 213 -30.38 6.58 -3.94
N ALA A 214 -31.31 6.56 -4.90
CA ALA A 214 -32.59 7.26 -4.77
C ALA A 214 -33.46 6.68 -3.63
N GLU A 215 -33.49 5.35 -3.49
CA GLU A 215 -34.24 4.67 -2.44
C GLU A 215 -33.63 4.90 -1.05
N LEU A 216 -32.30 4.82 -0.92
CA LEU A 216 -31.57 5.15 0.30
C LEU A 216 -31.78 6.62 0.72
N ASN A 217 -31.77 7.56 -0.24
CA ASN A 217 -32.06 8.98 0.02
C ASN A 217 -33.50 9.22 0.48
N SER A 218 -34.46 8.43 -0.02
CA SER A 218 -35.87 8.52 0.38
C SER A 218 -36.17 7.93 1.75
N GLY A 219 -35.17 7.37 2.45
CA GLY A 219 -35.33 6.65 3.71
C GLY A 219 -36.03 5.29 3.57
N ASN A 220 -36.22 4.83 2.33
CA ASN A 220 -36.88 3.56 2.03
C ASN A 220 -35.84 2.43 2.00
N LEU A 221 -35.55 1.88 3.18
CA LEU A 221 -34.60 0.77 3.35
C LEU A 221 -35.10 -0.57 2.79
N LYS A 222 -36.21 -0.60 2.03
CA LYS A 222 -36.77 -1.84 1.47
C LYS A 222 -35.82 -2.55 0.51
N SER A 223 -35.03 -1.81 -0.27
CA SER A 223 -34.02 -2.37 -1.18
C SER A 223 -32.87 -3.08 -0.46
N LEU A 224 -32.58 -2.69 0.79
CA LEU A 224 -31.62 -3.41 1.63
C LEU A 224 -32.21 -4.68 2.27
N LYS A 225 -33.53 -4.89 2.20
CA LYS A 225 -34.21 -6.07 2.75
C LYS A 225 -34.40 -7.21 1.76
N ASP A 226 -34.01 -7.02 0.50
CA ASP A 226 -33.98 -8.07 -0.52
C ASP A 226 -32.70 -8.91 -0.40
N PHE A 227 -32.61 -9.63 0.73
CA PHE A 227 -31.54 -10.57 1.01
C PHE A 227 -31.66 -11.81 0.10
N LEU A 228 -30.52 -12.40 -0.25
CA LEU A 228 -30.49 -13.70 -0.92
C LEU A 228 -31.00 -14.77 0.07
N PRO A 229 -31.98 -15.61 -0.31
CA PRO A 229 -32.31 -16.79 0.46
C PRO A 229 -31.09 -17.71 0.55
N ALA A 230 -30.91 -18.38 1.70
CA ALA A 230 -29.76 -19.25 1.96
C ALA A 230 -29.56 -20.38 0.92
N ASP A 231 -30.60 -20.74 0.18
CA ASP A 231 -30.58 -21.78 -0.85
C ASP A 231 -30.11 -21.31 -2.25
N ASP A 232 -29.94 -19.99 -2.47
CA ASP A 232 -29.69 -19.38 -3.80
C ASP A 232 -28.26 -18.79 -3.93
N LEU A 233 -27.33 -19.28 -3.10
CA LEU A 233 -25.98 -18.76 -2.90
C LEU A 233 -25.00 -18.93 -4.08
N SER A 234 -25.43 -19.38 -5.26
CA SER A 234 -24.52 -20.07 -6.18
C SER A 234 -23.64 -19.23 -7.08
N ASP A 235 -23.97 -18.00 -7.51
CA ASP A 235 -23.15 -17.36 -8.55
C ASP A 235 -22.73 -15.90 -8.30
N ASP A 236 -23.62 -14.95 -8.02
CA ASP A 236 -23.25 -13.54 -7.76
C ASP A 236 -24.02 -12.96 -6.56
N TYR A 237 -23.35 -12.18 -5.71
CA TYR A 237 -23.97 -11.56 -4.53
C TYR A 237 -23.37 -10.19 -4.20
N ALA A 238 -24.08 -9.36 -3.43
CA ALA A 238 -23.57 -8.09 -2.91
C ALA A 238 -23.32 -8.17 -1.39
N THR A 239 -22.30 -7.46 -0.91
CA THR A 239 -22.03 -7.29 0.53
C THR A 239 -22.19 -5.83 0.94
N LEU A 240 -22.71 -5.65 2.16
CA LEU A 240 -22.87 -4.35 2.79
C LEU A 240 -21.85 -4.21 3.93
N ARG A 241 -21.10 -3.12 3.89
CA ARG A 241 -20.20 -2.70 4.97
C ARG A 241 -20.75 -1.43 5.58
N ILE A 242 -20.89 -1.44 6.90
CA ILE A 242 -21.35 -0.30 7.68
C ILE A 242 -20.16 0.26 8.45
N TYR A 243 -19.98 1.57 8.41
CA TYR A 243 -18.97 2.31 9.16
C TYR A 243 -19.69 3.14 10.21
N GLU A 244 -19.50 2.79 11.48
CA GLU A 244 -20.17 3.44 12.61
C GLU A 244 -19.20 3.80 13.72
N SER A 245 -19.62 4.73 14.59
CA SER A 245 -18.88 5.07 15.80
C SER A 245 -19.87 5.25 16.95
N PRO A 246 -19.57 4.76 18.16
CA PRO A 246 -20.48 4.85 19.30
C PRO A 246 -20.97 6.29 19.54
N GLY A 247 -22.28 6.51 19.54
CA GLY A 247 -22.90 7.81 19.82
C GLY A 247 -22.79 8.86 18.71
N ASP A 248 -22.22 8.52 17.54
CA ASP A 248 -22.25 9.38 16.36
C ASP A 248 -23.61 9.18 15.62
N PRO A 249 -24.38 10.25 15.35
CA PRO A 249 -25.65 10.14 14.63
C PRO A 249 -25.46 9.82 13.13
N VAL A 250 -24.23 9.83 12.63
CA VAL A 250 -23.90 9.56 11.24
C VAL A 250 -23.14 8.25 11.11
N SER A 251 -23.68 7.35 10.29
CA SER A 251 -22.96 6.16 9.81
C SER A 251 -22.78 6.24 8.30
N TYR A 252 -21.84 5.47 7.77
CA TYR A 252 -21.64 5.35 6.32
C TYR A 252 -21.81 3.91 5.87
N ILE A 253 -22.25 3.71 4.63
CA ILE A 253 -22.38 2.38 4.04
C ILE A 253 -21.61 2.27 2.73
N SER A 254 -21.02 1.11 2.50
CA SER A 254 -20.43 0.74 1.23
C SER A 254 -21.06 -0.56 0.74
N VAL A 255 -21.47 -0.59 -0.51
CA VAL A 255 -22.10 -1.74 -1.17
C VAL A 255 -21.17 -2.22 -2.26
N THR A 256 -20.83 -3.50 -2.22
CA THR A 256 -19.89 -4.09 -3.16
C THR A 256 -20.50 -5.34 -3.79
N ASN A 257 -20.60 -5.36 -5.11
CA ASN A 257 -21.01 -6.55 -5.85
C ASN A 257 -19.82 -7.49 -5.99
N ILE A 258 -20.06 -8.77 -5.75
CA ILE A 258 -19.12 -9.86 -5.90
C ILE A 258 -19.67 -10.79 -6.97
N SER A 259 -18.89 -11.00 -8.03
CA SER A 259 -19.23 -11.94 -9.10
C SER A 259 -18.19 -13.03 -9.25
N HIS A 260 -18.61 -14.26 -9.58
CA HIS A 260 -17.68 -15.37 -9.82
C HIS A 260 -17.58 -15.66 -11.31
N ILE A 261 -16.47 -15.24 -11.93
CA ILE A 261 -16.23 -15.49 -13.36
C ILE A 261 -15.30 -16.69 -13.49
N ALA A 262 -15.71 -17.70 -14.26
CA ALA A 262 -14.86 -18.83 -14.60
C ALA A 262 -13.70 -18.39 -15.52
N ASP A 263 -12.45 -18.63 -15.10
CA ASP A 263 -11.27 -18.42 -15.94
C ASP A 263 -11.22 -19.44 -17.09
N LYS A 264 -10.35 -19.21 -18.09
CA LYS A 264 -10.10 -20.09 -19.25
C LYS A 264 -9.72 -21.53 -18.87
N LYS A 265 -9.44 -21.81 -17.59
CA LYS A 265 -9.13 -23.12 -17.01
C LYS A 265 -10.27 -23.74 -16.18
N GLY A 266 -11.42 -23.07 -16.07
CA GLY A 266 -12.57 -23.53 -15.27
C GLY A 266 -12.51 -23.19 -13.77
N GLU A 267 -11.54 -22.38 -13.33
CA GLU A 267 -11.45 -21.91 -11.94
C GLU A 267 -12.28 -20.63 -11.74
N LEU A 268 -13.15 -20.60 -10.71
CA LEU A 268 -13.97 -19.43 -10.39
C LEU A 268 -13.10 -18.31 -9.77
N LYS A 269 -12.98 -17.18 -10.47
CA LYS A 269 -12.30 -15.99 -9.98
C LYS A 269 -13.32 -15.01 -9.42
N LYS A 270 -13.11 -14.60 -8.18
CA LYS A 270 -13.89 -13.56 -7.51
C LYS A 270 -13.53 -12.20 -8.10
N GLU A 271 -14.47 -11.57 -8.78
CA GLU A 271 -14.41 -10.16 -9.17
C GLU A 271 -15.25 -9.34 -8.19
N THR A 272 -14.80 -8.13 -7.88
CA THR A 272 -15.39 -7.28 -6.86
C THR A 272 -15.53 -5.88 -7.43
N LYS A 273 -16.78 -5.41 -7.54
CA LYS A 273 -17.11 -4.11 -8.11
C LYS A 273 -17.77 -3.24 -7.03
N PRO A 274 -17.13 -2.14 -6.60
CA PRO A 274 -17.77 -1.20 -5.69
C PRO A 274 -18.94 -0.54 -6.42
N VAL A 275 -20.11 -0.56 -5.80
CA VAL A 275 -21.35 0.03 -6.32
C VAL A 275 -21.58 1.39 -5.65
N ILE A 276 -21.39 1.43 -4.34
CA ILE A 276 -21.52 2.62 -3.51
C ILE A 276 -20.37 2.58 -2.50
N GLU A 277 -19.63 3.69 -2.35
CA GLU A 277 -18.58 3.81 -1.32
C GLU A 277 -18.90 4.97 -0.37
N TYR A 278 -19.01 4.66 0.92
CA TYR A 278 -19.19 5.62 2.00
C TYR A 278 -20.41 6.56 1.82
N PHE A 279 -21.57 6.00 1.48
CA PHE A 279 -22.81 6.74 1.43
C PHE A 279 -23.34 7.01 2.84
N ARG A 280 -23.74 8.26 3.10
CA ARG A 280 -24.14 8.72 4.43
C ARG A 280 -25.53 8.21 4.79
N ILE A 281 -25.69 7.66 6.00
CA ILE A 281 -26.99 7.32 6.60
C ILE A 281 -27.11 8.01 7.98
N THR A 282 -28.29 8.56 8.26
CA THR A 282 -28.58 9.34 9.48
C THR A 282 -29.37 8.54 10.52
N THR A 283 -29.56 7.24 10.29
CA THR A 283 -30.34 6.37 11.18
C THR A 283 -29.58 5.07 11.33
N ALA A 284 -29.24 4.72 12.57
CA ALA A 284 -28.69 3.40 12.89
C ALA A 284 -29.67 2.34 12.38
N LEU A 285 -29.19 1.48 11.49
CA LEU A 285 -29.89 0.28 11.08
C LEU A 285 -29.98 -0.62 12.32
N ASN A 286 -31.09 -0.54 13.05
CA ASN A 286 -31.49 -1.49 14.08
C ASN A 286 -32.22 -2.67 13.44
#